data_AF-A0A9P6XMW6-F1
#
_entry.id   AF-A0A9P6XMW6-F1
#
_cell.length_a   1.000
_cell.length_b   1.000
_cell.length_c   1.000
_cell.angle_alpha   90.00
_cell.angle_beta   90.00
_cell.angle_gamma   90.00
#
_symmetry.space_group_name_H-M   'P 1'
#
loop_
_entity.id
_entity.type
_entity.pdbx_description
1 polymer ?
#
loop_
_entity_poly.entity_id
_entity_poly.type
_entity_poly.pdbx_seq_one_letter_code
_entity_poly.pdbx_strand_id
1 'polypeptide(L)'
;MVRSLPLDVQNNIKSLLKSGHPYSSIIRRVPGVKKSTISDYKRRWFPNMRPLNSGRKSEITATTKSYIRRSVITGPYQEAQAVFKGYSYEKATCMGQRPQGLDKRRLASYDILRRD
;
A
#
# COMPACT_ATOMS: atom_id res chain seq x y z
N MET A 1 -21.67 -7.97 21.00
CA MET A 1 -20.34 -7.79 21.63
C MET A 1 -19.57 -9.09 21.54
N VAL A 2 -18.40 -9.13 20.89
CA VAL A 2 -17.56 -10.33 20.87
C VAL A 2 -16.93 -10.46 22.27
N ARG A 3 -17.33 -11.49 23.03
CA ARG A 3 -16.73 -11.77 24.33
C ARG A 3 -15.25 -12.08 24.10
N SER A 4 -14.37 -11.26 24.68
CA SER A 4 -12.93 -11.53 24.68
C SER A 4 -12.66 -12.81 25.47
N LEU A 5 -11.62 -13.56 25.07
CA LEU A 5 -11.22 -14.75 25.81
C LEU A 5 -10.87 -14.40 27.26
N PRO A 6 -10.98 -15.36 28.19
CA PRO A 6 -10.44 -15.22 29.54
C PRO A 6 -8.97 -14.77 29.54
N LEU A 7 -8.56 -13.98 30.54
CA LEU A 7 -7.25 -13.32 30.56
C LEU A 7 -6.08 -14.31 30.66
N ASP A 8 -6.26 -15.41 31.38
CA ASP A 8 -5.36 -16.56 31.45
C ASP A 8 -5.11 -17.16 30.06
N VAL A 9 -6.18 -17.39 29.29
CA VAL A 9 -6.11 -17.90 27.92
C VAL A 9 -5.38 -16.91 27.01
N GLN A 10 -5.67 -15.61 27.16
CA GLN A 10 -4.97 -14.56 26.41
C GLN A 10 -3.47 -14.54 26.72
N ASN A 11 -3.08 -14.62 28.00
CA ASN A 11 -1.68 -14.62 28.43
C ASN A 11 -0.94 -15.85 27.91
N ASN A 12 -1.58 -17.02 27.90
CA ASN A 12 -1.01 -18.24 27.33
C ASN A 12 -0.75 -18.06 25.82
N ILE A 13 -1.75 -17.61 25.05
CA ILE A 13 -1.59 -17.32 23.60
C ILE A 13 -0.48 -16.29 23.37
N LYS A 14 -0.42 -15.24 24.19
CA LYS A 14 0.60 -14.17 24.07
C LYS A 14 2.01 -14.71 24.28
N SER A 15 2.20 -15.57 25.29
CA SER A 15 3.47 -16.23 25.57
C SER A 15 3.90 -17.14 24.41
N LEU A 16 2.99 -17.98 23.91
CA LEU A 16 3.25 -18.90 22.80
C LEU A 16 3.56 -18.18 21.47
N LEU A 17 2.91 -17.04 21.22
CA LEU A 17 3.22 -16.19 20.06
C LEU A 17 4.58 -15.52 20.20
N LYS A 18 4.94 -15.08 21.42
CA LYS A 18 6.25 -14.47 21.70
C LYS A 18 7.40 -15.47 21.53
N SER A 19 7.18 -16.74 21.89
CA SER A 19 8.17 -17.81 21.67
C SER A 19 8.22 -18.33 20.22
N GLY A 20 7.41 -17.79 19.31
CA GLY A 20 7.47 -18.12 17.88
C GLY A 20 6.81 -19.45 17.50
N HIS A 21 5.94 -20.01 18.33
CA HIS A 21 5.26 -21.27 17.98
C HIS A 21 4.31 -21.09 16.77
N PRO A 22 4.24 -22.10 15.87
CA PRO A 22 3.30 -22.08 14.75
C PRO A 22 1.86 -22.21 15.24
N TYR A 23 0.90 -21.68 14.48
CA TYR A 23 -0.52 -21.67 14.87
C TYR A 23 -1.08 -23.06 15.18
N SER A 24 -0.66 -24.11 14.45
CA SER A 24 -1.06 -25.49 14.72
C SER A 24 -0.69 -25.95 16.13
N SER A 25 0.52 -25.61 16.59
CA SER A 25 0.98 -25.92 17.95
C SER A 25 0.18 -25.16 19.01
N ILE A 26 -0.11 -23.88 18.75
CA ILE A 26 -0.90 -23.04 19.68
C ILE A 26 -2.32 -23.59 19.83
N ILE A 27 -2.97 -23.98 18.73
CA ILE A 27 -4.33 -24.53 18.75
C ILE A 27 -4.39 -25.87 19.51
N ARG A 28 -3.33 -26.70 19.41
CA ARG A 28 -3.25 -27.94 20.21
C ARG A 28 -3.10 -27.68 21.71
N ARG A 29 -2.40 -26.61 22.10
CA ARG A 29 -2.16 -26.25 23.51
C ARG A 29 -3.30 -25.46 24.14
N VAL A 30 -4.07 -24.74 23.32
CA VAL A 30 -5.21 -23.92 23.77
C VAL A 30 -6.45 -24.40 23.02
N PRO A 31 -7.08 -25.50 23.49
CA PRO A 31 -8.25 -26.07 22.83
C PRO A 31 -9.41 -25.08 22.85
N GLY A 32 -10.22 -25.08 21.78
CA GLY A 32 -11.38 -24.21 21.62
C GLY A 32 -11.08 -22.83 21.01
N VAL A 33 -9.81 -22.48 20.77
CA VAL A 33 -9.44 -21.21 20.12
C VAL A 33 -9.24 -21.41 18.61
N LYS A 34 -9.93 -20.60 17.82
CA LYS A 34 -9.81 -20.60 16.35
C LYS A 34 -8.51 -19.91 15.90
N LYS A 35 -7.97 -20.35 14.76
CA LYS A 35 -6.80 -19.71 14.12
C LYS A 35 -7.01 -18.21 13.88
N SER A 36 -8.21 -17.79 13.47
CA SER A 36 -8.55 -16.39 13.24
C SER A 36 -8.35 -15.54 14.50
N THR A 37 -8.82 -16.04 15.64
CA THR A 37 -8.67 -15.40 16.95
C THR A 37 -7.20 -15.21 17.32
N ILE A 38 -6.37 -16.24 17.12
CA ILE A 38 -4.91 -16.16 17.38
C ILE A 38 -4.25 -15.13 16.45
N SER A 39 -4.66 -15.10 15.18
CA SER A 39 -4.17 -14.14 14.20
C SER A 39 -4.53 -12.69 14.57
N ASP A 40 -5.75 -12.47 15.06
CA ASP A 40 -6.19 -11.15 15.54
C ASP A 40 -5.39 -10.69 16.75
N TYR A 41 -5.16 -11.59 17.71
CA TYR A 41 -4.32 -11.31 18.86
C TYR A 41 -2.86 -11.05 18.47
N LYS A 42 -2.29 -11.82 17.53
CA LYS A 42 -0.95 -11.56 17.00
C LYS A 42 -0.84 -10.17 16.37
N ARG A 43 -1.82 -9.80 15.55
CA ARG A 43 -1.89 -8.49 14.89
C ARG A 43 -2.02 -7.34 15.89
N ARG A 44 -2.75 -7.54 16.99
CA ARG A 44 -2.98 -6.54 18.04
C ARG A 44 -1.76 -6.37 18.96
N TRP A 45 -1.10 -7.45 19.35
CA TRP A 45 0.01 -7.40 20.32
C TRP A 45 1.38 -7.21 19.69
N PHE A 46 1.58 -7.68 18.45
CA PHE A 46 2.88 -7.67 17.78
C PHE A 46 2.77 -6.97 16.41
N PRO A 47 2.53 -5.64 16.39
CA PRO A 47 2.43 -4.89 15.14
C PRO A 47 3.71 -4.96 14.28
N ASN A 48 4.87 -5.11 14.92
CA ASN A 48 6.17 -5.22 14.25
C ASN A 48 6.41 -6.61 13.62
N MET A 49 5.59 -7.62 13.94
CA MET A 49 5.66 -8.95 13.31
C MET A 49 4.76 -9.06 12.07
N ARG A 50 4.26 -7.92 11.56
CA ARG A 50 3.57 -7.90 10.27
C ARG A 50 4.58 -8.25 9.17
N PRO A 51 4.22 -9.11 8.21
CA PRO A 51 5.07 -9.28 7.04
C PRO A 51 5.32 -7.91 6.43
N LEU A 52 6.60 -7.56 6.21
CA LEU A 52 6.91 -6.38 5.40
C LEU A 52 6.18 -6.53 4.08
N ASN A 53 5.62 -5.41 3.57
CA ASN A 53 5.00 -5.39 2.25
C ASN A 53 6.01 -5.95 1.24
N SER A 54 5.75 -7.16 0.76
CA SER A 54 6.59 -7.81 -0.24
C SER A 54 6.46 -7.07 -1.56
N GLY A 55 7.59 -6.69 -2.16
CA GLY A 55 7.63 -6.11 -3.51
C GLY A 55 8.55 -4.89 -3.64
N ARG A 56 8.97 -4.61 -4.88
CA ARG A 56 9.70 -3.38 -5.21
C ARG A 56 8.76 -2.19 -5.01
N LYS A 57 9.20 -1.19 -4.26
CA LYS A 57 8.47 0.07 -4.11
C LYS A 57 8.29 0.69 -5.50
N SER A 58 7.09 1.18 -5.78
CA SER A 58 6.84 1.89 -7.05
C SER A 58 7.71 3.14 -7.10
N GLU A 59 8.31 3.41 -8.26
CA GLU A 59 8.99 4.68 -8.53
C GLU A 59 8.01 5.85 -8.62
N ILE A 60 6.73 5.56 -8.82
CA ILE A 60 5.67 6.56 -8.96
C ILE A 60 5.07 6.84 -7.59
N THR A 61 4.97 8.11 -7.24
CA THR A 61 4.32 8.54 -5.99
C THR A 61 2.81 8.29 -6.02
N ALA A 62 2.18 8.20 -4.85
CA ALA A 62 0.72 8.02 -4.76
C ALA A 62 -0.06 9.17 -5.44
N THR A 63 0.44 10.40 -5.35
CA THR A 63 -0.15 11.59 -5.96
C THR A 63 -0.10 11.52 -7.47
N THR A 64 1.09 11.27 -8.05
CA THR A 64 1.27 11.13 -9.50
C THR A 64 0.45 9.96 -10.06
N LYS A 65 0.37 8.84 -9.33
CA LYS A 65 -0.51 7.72 -9.70
C LYS A 65 -1.98 8.11 -9.73
N SER A 66 -2.46 8.91 -8.78
CA SER A 66 -3.83 9.41 -8.75
C SER A 66 -4.11 10.38 -9.92
N TYR A 67 -3.16 11.27 -10.23
CA TYR A 67 -3.25 12.16 -11.37
C TYR A 67 -3.33 11.41 -12.71
N ILE A 68 -2.41 10.46 -12.93
CA ILE A 68 -2.41 9.60 -14.13
C ILE A 68 -3.73 8.86 -14.24
N ARG A 69 -4.21 8.27 -13.13
CA ARG A 69 -5.48 7.53 -13.13
C ARG A 69 -6.66 8.41 -13.52
N ARG A 70 -6.77 9.62 -12.96
CA ARG A 70 -7.81 10.59 -13.36
C ARG A 70 -7.68 10.95 -14.85
N SER A 71 -6.47 11.22 -15.30
CA SER A 71 -6.20 11.62 -16.68
C SER A 71 -6.46 10.50 -17.71
N VAL A 72 -6.41 9.23 -17.30
CA VAL A 72 -6.82 8.09 -18.14
C VAL A 72 -8.34 7.89 -18.15
N ILE A 73 -9.00 8.06 -17.00
CA ILE A 73 -10.44 7.82 -16.87
C ILE A 73 -11.26 8.97 -17.48
N THR A 74 -10.87 10.21 -17.20
CA THR A 74 -11.65 11.41 -17.57
C THR A 74 -10.87 12.38 -18.46
N GLY A 75 -9.58 12.14 -18.68
CA GLY A 75 -8.69 13.05 -19.38
C GLY A 75 -8.23 12.55 -20.75
N PRO A 76 -7.22 13.21 -21.34
CA PRO A 76 -6.80 12.97 -22.72
C PRO A 76 -5.88 11.75 -22.89
N TYR A 77 -5.52 11.03 -21.82
CA TYR A 77 -4.58 9.91 -21.92
C TYR A 77 -5.31 8.61 -22.25
N GLN A 78 -5.73 8.48 -23.51
CA GLN A 78 -6.37 7.25 -24.00
C GLN A 78 -5.35 6.14 -24.32
N GLU A 79 -4.09 6.51 -24.56
CA GLU A 79 -3.03 5.58 -24.94
C GLU A 79 -1.91 5.52 -23.89
N ALA A 80 -1.33 4.33 -23.73
CA ALA A 80 -0.20 4.10 -22.82
C ALA A 80 1.01 5.01 -23.14
N GLN A 81 1.24 5.34 -24.42
CA GLN A 81 2.32 6.25 -24.82
C GLN A 81 2.08 7.69 -24.33
N ALA A 82 0.82 8.14 -24.33
CA ALA A 82 0.44 9.46 -23.82
C ALA A 82 0.65 9.53 -22.30
N VAL A 83 0.26 8.48 -21.57
CA VAL A 83 0.52 8.35 -20.12
C VAL A 83 2.01 8.43 -19.81
N PHE A 84 2.84 7.67 -20.55
CA PHE A 84 4.28 7.65 -20.34
C PHE A 84 4.90 9.03 -20.57
N LYS A 85 4.51 9.70 -21.67
CA LYS A 85 4.98 11.06 -21.99
C LYS A 85 4.57 12.08 -20.91
N GLY A 86 3.33 12.03 -20.44
CA GLY A 86 2.84 12.90 -19.36
C GLY A 86 3.59 12.68 -18.04
N TYR A 87 3.83 11.42 -17.68
CA TYR A 87 4.62 11.08 -16.49
C TYR A 87 6.08 11.56 -16.61
N SER A 88 6.74 11.33 -17.74
CA SER A 88 8.11 11.79 -17.97
C SER A 88 8.23 13.31 -17.88
N TYR A 89 7.22 14.03 -18.38
CA TYR A 89 7.12 15.49 -18.26
C TYR A 89 7.00 15.93 -16.80
N GLU A 90 6.06 15.36 -16.03
CA GLU A 90 5.85 15.68 -14.62
C GLU A 90 7.13 15.40 -13.81
N LYS A 91 7.76 14.25 -14.03
CA LYS A 91 9.03 13.88 -13.39
C LYS A 91 10.15 14.88 -13.69
N ALA A 92 10.28 15.35 -14.94
CA ALA A 92 11.28 16.35 -15.31
C ALA A 92 11.04 17.70 -14.60
N THR A 93 9.78 18.17 -14.56
CA THR A 93 9.42 19.44 -13.90
C THR A 93 9.66 19.42 -12.39
N CYS A 94 9.32 18.32 -11.70
CA CYS A 94 9.59 18.16 -10.27
C CYS A 94 11.08 18.09 -9.94
N MET A 95 11.93 17.69 -10.90
CA MET A 95 13.39 17.65 -10.75
C MET A 95 14.07 18.95 -11.21
N GLY A 96 13.30 19.98 -11.56
CA GLY A 96 13.83 21.26 -12.03
C GLY A 96 14.49 21.21 -13.42
N GLN A 97 14.24 20.15 -14.19
CA GLN A 97 14.80 19.96 -15.52
C GLN A 97 13.80 20.38 -16.60
N ARG A 98 14.24 21.17 -17.59
CA ARG A 98 13.39 21.43 -18.78
C ARG A 98 13.30 20.15 -19.62
N PRO A 99 12.10 19.60 -19.83
CA PRO A 99 11.93 18.44 -20.68
C PRO A 99 12.24 18.85 -22.13
N GLN A 100 13.29 18.26 -22.70
CA GLN A 100 13.70 18.52 -24.07
C GLN A 100 12.79 17.74 -25.04
N GLY A 101 12.31 18.39 -26.09
CA GLY A 101 11.55 17.75 -27.18
C GLY A 101 10.02 17.78 -27.08
N LEU A 102 9.43 18.53 -26.13
CA LEU A 102 7.98 18.79 -26.09
C LEU A 102 7.66 20.16 -26.70
N ASP A 103 6.84 20.15 -27.75
CA ASP A 103 6.30 21.36 -28.39
C ASP A 103 5.59 22.25 -27.36
N LYS A 104 5.85 23.56 -27.40
CA LYS A 104 5.29 24.58 -26.50
C LYS A 104 3.76 24.55 -26.46
N ARG A 105 3.10 24.16 -27.55
CA ARG A 105 1.63 24.01 -27.61
C ARG A 105 1.12 22.82 -26.80
N ARG A 106 1.88 21.73 -26.75
CA ARG A 106 1.56 20.55 -25.92
C ARG A 106 1.83 20.83 -24.45
N LEU A 107 2.87 21.59 -24.12
CA LEU A 107 3.19 22.02 -22.75
C LEU A 107 2.02 22.78 -22.10
N ALA A 108 1.39 23.70 -22.85
CA ALA A 108 0.21 24.43 -22.40
C ALA A 108 -0.97 23.50 -22.06
N SER A 109 -1.17 22.41 -22.80
CA SER A 109 -2.23 21.43 -22.53
C SER A 109 -2.02 20.70 -21.19
N TYR A 110 -0.76 20.41 -20.81
CA TYR A 110 -0.44 19.78 -19.52
C TYR A 110 -0.56 20.77 -18.35
N ASP A 111 -0.19 22.04 -18.56
CA ASP A 111 -0.33 23.09 -17.53
C ASP A 111 -1.79 23.46 -17.23
N ILE A 112 -2.68 23.41 -18.24
CA ILE A 112 -4.12 23.61 -18.06
C ILE A 112 -4.71 22.50 -17.18
N LEU A 113 -4.26 21.25 -17.34
CA LEU A 113 -4.73 20.09 -16.56
C LEU A 113 -4.21 20.06 -15.11
N ARG A 114 -3.42 21.06 -14.69
CA ARG A 114 -2.86 21.17 -13.34
C ARG A 114 -3.57 22.22 -12.47
N ARG A 115 -4.46 23.05 -13.05
CA ARG A 115 -5.09 24.20 -12.38
C ARG A 115 -6.44 23.93 -11.69
N ASP A 116 -6.90 22.68 -11.65
CA ASP A 116 -8.12 22.27 -10.92
C ASP A 116 -7.82 21.35 -9.72
#